data_AF-A0A7Y5GD29-F1
#
_entry.id   AF-A0A7Y5GD29-F1
#
_cell.length_a   1.000
_cell.length_b   1.000
_cell.length_c   1.000
_cell.angle_alpha   90.00
_cell.angle_beta   90.00
_cell.angle_gamma   90.00
#
_symmetry.space_group_name_H-M   'P 1'
#
loop_
_entity.id
_entity.type
_entity.pdbx_description
1 polymer ?
#
loop_
_entity_poly.entity_id
_entity_poly.type
_entity_poly.pdbx_seq_one_letter_code
_entity_poly.pdbx_strand_id
1 'polypeptide(L)'
;SAPTRWRKFLRCTAEHLTARQQQGRDVAPNIVAACWWCNSRRHRGREEKAPDPLRYRQRVQSLMKKGCWHPAGRLVVDLHANHSR
;
A
#
# COMPACT_ATOMS: atom_id res chain seq x y z
N SER A 1 21.88 4.63 -2.95
CA SER A 1 21.17 3.91 -1.88
C SER A 1 19.82 4.55 -1.61
N ALA A 2 18.71 3.80 -1.60
CA ALA A 2 17.39 4.35 -1.29
C ALA A 2 17.41 5.01 0.11
N PRO A 3 16.97 6.27 0.27
CA PRO A 3 17.01 6.96 1.56
C PRO A 3 16.40 6.12 2.68
N THR A 4 17.06 6.09 3.84
CA THR A 4 16.83 5.16 4.97
C THR A 4 15.37 5.12 5.45
N ARG A 5 14.62 6.23 5.26
CA ARG A 5 13.19 6.33 5.57
C ARG A 5 12.28 5.39 4.75
N TRP A 6 12.71 4.95 3.57
CA TRP A 6 11.89 4.13 2.67
C TRP A 6 11.88 2.65 3.01
N ARG A 7 12.98 2.13 3.59
CA ARG A 7 13.10 0.72 3.99
C ARG A 7 11.96 0.29 4.92
N LYS A 8 11.52 1.15 5.84
CA LYS A 8 10.40 0.86 6.74
C LYS A 8 9.08 0.70 5.99
N PHE A 9 8.82 1.53 4.98
CA PHE A 9 7.57 1.52 4.21
C PHE A 9 7.51 0.40 3.18
N LEU A 10 8.66 0.04 2.61
CA LEU A 10 8.77 -0.97 1.55
C LEU A 10 9.07 -2.39 2.10
N ARG A 11 9.23 -2.55 3.42
CA ARG A 11 9.40 -3.86 4.06
C ARG A 11 8.25 -4.79 3.68
N CYS A 12 8.56 -5.97 3.16
CA CYS A 12 7.56 -7.00 2.85
C CYS A 12 6.89 -7.51 4.15
N THR A 13 5.58 -7.71 4.10
CA THR A 13 4.72 -8.22 5.17
C THR A 13 3.68 -9.18 4.61
N ALA A 14 3.13 -10.05 5.46
CA ALA A 14 1.95 -10.83 5.13
C ALA A 14 0.69 -9.97 5.36
N GLU A 15 -0.20 -9.94 4.38
CA GLU A 15 -1.49 -9.26 4.43
C GLU A 15 -2.61 -10.29 4.26
N HIS A 16 -3.60 -10.26 5.15
CA HIS A 16 -4.81 -11.05 5.02
C HIS A 16 -5.82 -10.34 4.11
N LEU A 17 -6.31 -11.01 3.07
CA LEU A 17 -7.29 -10.45 2.14
C LEU A 17 -8.66 -10.25 2.81
N THR A 18 -9.05 -11.23 3.61
CA THR A 18 -10.16 -11.19 4.57
C THR A 18 -9.56 -11.09 5.95
N ALA A 19 -9.93 -10.04 6.70
CA ALA A 19 -9.42 -9.81 8.04
C ALA A 19 -9.69 -11.00 8.96
N ARG A 20 -8.76 -11.31 9.86
CA ARG A 20 -8.92 -12.38 10.87
C ARG A 20 -10.18 -12.19 11.72
N GLN A 21 -10.52 -10.93 12.02
CA GLN A 21 -11.75 -10.57 12.75
C GLN A 21 -13.03 -10.92 11.98
N GLN A 22 -12.99 -10.98 10.65
CA GLN A 22 -14.08 -11.47 9.79
C GLN A 22 -13.96 -12.97 9.48
N GLN A 23 -13.35 -13.75 10.39
CA GLN A 23 -13.09 -15.19 10.22
C GLN A 23 -12.16 -15.54 9.05
N GLY A 24 -11.34 -14.57 8.61
CA GLY A 24 -10.27 -14.81 7.64
C GLY A 24 -9.26 -15.83 8.18
N ARG A 25 -9.16 -16.99 7.51
CA ARG A 25 -8.26 -18.09 7.93
C ARG A 25 -6.82 -17.82 7.49
N ASP A 26 -5.88 -18.38 8.24
CA ASP A 26 -4.44 -18.37 7.90
C ASP A 26 -4.13 -19.40 6.80
N VAL A 27 -4.78 -19.22 5.64
CA VAL A 27 -4.64 -20.11 4.48
C VAL A 27 -3.96 -19.38 3.33
N ALA A 28 -3.19 -20.10 2.52
CA ALA A 28 -2.47 -19.56 1.37
C ALA A 28 -3.31 -18.63 0.47
N PRO A 29 -4.57 -18.94 0.08
CA PRO A 29 -5.36 -18.04 -0.77
C PRO A 29 -5.78 -16.74 -0.08
N ASN A 30 -5.74 -16.67 1.26
CA ASN A 30 -6.10 -15.49 2.03
C ASN A 30 -4.90 -14.63 2.42
N ILE A 31 -3.66 -15.12 2.25
CA ILE A 31 -2.45 -14.41 2.64
C ILE A 31 -1.68 -14.00 1.39
N VAL A 32 -1.41 -12.70 1.26
CA VAL A 32 -0.61 -12.15 0.17
C VAL A 32 0.61 -11.40 0.70
N ALA A 33 1.65 -11.33 -0.13
CA ALA A 33 2.79 -10.45 0.14
C ALA A 33 2.42 -9.00 -0.20
N ALA A 34 2.57 -8.11 0.78
CA ALA A 34 2.39 -6.67 0.60
C ALA A 34 3.42 -5.90 1.39
N CYS A 35 3.86 -4.73 0.90
CA CYS A 35 4.72 -3.87 1.70
C CYS A 35 3.95 -3.26 2.89
N TRP A 36 4.67 -2.93 3.96
CA TRP A 36 4.08 -2.37 5.18
C TRP A 36 3.18 -1.15 4.90
N TRP A 37 3.57 -0.27 3.96
CA TRP A 37 2.75 0.88 3.58
C TRP A 37 1.39 0.50 2.98
N CYS A 38 1.36 -0.46 2.05
CA CYS A 38 0.12 -0.92 1.44
C CYS A 38 -0.78 -1.58 2.48
N ASN A 39 -0.21 -2.51 3.25
CA ASN A 39 -0.92 -3.25 4.28
C ASN A 39 -1.53 -2.29 5.32
N SER A 40 -0.72 -1.40 5.92
CA SER A 40 -1.21 -0.42 6.88
C SER A 40 -2.25 0.54 6.31
N ARG A 41 -2.10 1.02 5.06
CA ARG A 41 -3.06 1.96 4.46
C ARG A 41 -4.37 1.32 4.06
N ARG A 42 -4.42 0.02 3.77
CA ARG A 42 -5.68 -0.66 3.44
C ARG A 42 -6.60 -0.69 4.67
N HIS A 43 -6.01 -0.92 5.84
CA HIS A 43 -6.74 -1.08 7.10
C HIS A 43 -6.84 0.20 7.95
N ARG A 44 -6.04 1.25 7.68
CA ARG A 44 -6.02 2.48 8.47
C ARG A 44 -7.43 3.10 8.60
N GLY A 45 -7.96 3.10 9.82
CA GLY A 45 -9.30 3.61 10.15
C GLY A 45 -10.45 2.74 9.65
N ARG A 46 -10.18 1.48 9.29
CA ARG A 46 -11.10 0.51 8.68
C ARG A 46 -10.77 -0.92 9.11
N GLU A 47 -10.41 -1.09 10.38
CA GLU A 47 -9.97 -2.38 10.92
C GLU A 47 -11.02 -3.47 10.71
N GLU A 48 -12.29 -3.12 10.90
CA GLU A 48 -13.42 -4.03 10.72
C GLU A 48 -13.87 -4.20 9.26
N LYS A 49 -13.68 -3.21 8.39
CA LYS A 49 -14.19 -3.21 7.01
C LYS A 49 -13.18 -2.65 6.02
N ALA A 50 -12.10 -3.40 5.83
CA ALA A 50 -11.11 -3.11 4.81
C ALA A 50 -11.76 -3.05 3.41
N PRO A 51 -11.27 -2.19 2.52
CA PRO A 51 -11.71 -2.20 1.13
C PRO A 51 -11.51 -3.57 0.49
N ASP A 52 -12.42 -3.90 -0.43
CA ASP A 52 -12.29 -5.04 -1.33
C ASP A 52 -10.87 -5.10 -1.93
N PRO A 53 -10.20 -6.27 -1.90
CA PRO A 53 -8.82 -6.40 -2.38
C PRO A 53 -8.63 -5.92 -3.82
N LEU A 54 -9.56 -6.23 -4.71
CA LEU A 54 -9.43 -5.92 -6.14
C LEU A 54 -9.56 -4.42 -6.38
N ARG A 55 -10.56 -3.78 -5.77
CA ARG A 55 -10.73 -2.31 -5.82
C ARG A 55 -9.54 -1.58 -5.21
N TYR A 56 -9.01 -2.08 -4.10
CA TYR A 56 -7.83 -1.50 -3.47
C TYR A 56 -6.61 -1.61 -4.38
N ARG A 57 -6.38 -2.78 -4.98
CA ARG A 57 -5.30 -3.00 -5.96
C ARG A 57 -5.39 -2.02 -7.12
N GLN A 58 -6.56 -1.87 -7.73
CA GLN A 58 -6.77 -0.94 -8.85
C GLN A 58 -6.44 0.51 -8.46
N ARG A 59 -6.88 0.95 -7.28
CA ARG A 59 -6.55 2.28 -6.75
C ARG A 59 -5.05 2.46 -6.55
N VAL A 60 -4.37 1.49 -5.94
CA VAL A 60 -2.92 1.54 -5.72
C VAL A 60 -2.18 1.59 -7.05
N GLN A 61 -2.54 0.74 -8.01
CA GLN A 61 -1.93 0.73 -9.35
C GLN A 61 -2.10 2.09 -10.06
N SER A 62 -3.27 2.70 -9.98
CA SER A 62 -3.53 4.04 -10.54
C SER A 62 -2.64 5.12 -9.91
N LEU A 63 -2.48 5.12 -8.58
CA LEU A 63 -1.64 6.08 -7.86
C LEU A 63 -0.14 5.81 -8.06
N MET A 64 0.26 4.55 -8.23
CA MET A 64 1.64 4.17 -8.58
C MET A 64 2.03 4.68 -9.97
N LYS A 65 1.14 4.52 -10.97
CA LYS A 65 1.35 5.08 -12.32
C LYS A 65 1.54 6.59 -12.30
N LYS A 66 0.87 7.28 -11.39
CA LYS A 66 1.00 8.73 -11.18
C LYS A 66 2.20 9.11 -10.30
N GLY A 67 2.96 8.15 -9.75
CA GLY A 67 4.03 8.39 -8.78
C GLY A 67 3.55 8.75 -7.37
N CYS A 68 2.27 9.07 -7.14
CA CYS A 68 1.81 9.66 -5.88
C CYS A 68 1.48 8.67 -4.74
N TRP A 69 1.69 7.36 -4.92
CA TRP A 69 1.29 6.38 -3.90
C TRP A 69 2.22 6.29 -2.70
N HIS A 70 3.49 5.97 -2.96
CA HIS A 70 4.52 5.94 -1.92
C HIS A 70 5.03 7.35 -1.67
N PRO A 71 5.42 7.71 -0.43
CA PRO A 71 5.91 9.06 -0.18
C PRO A 71 7.18 9.37 -0.97
N ALA A 72 7.91 8.36 -1.49
CA ALA A 72 9.09 8.54 -2.32
C ALA A 72 8.72 9.02 -3.72
N GLY A 73 7.74 8.37 -4.34
CA GLY A 73 7.25 8.79 -5.64
C GLY A 73 6.53 10.15 -5.56
N ARG A 74 5.85 10.44 -4.45
CA ARG A 74 5.19 11.74 -4.26
C ARG A 74 6.18 12.90 -4.27
N LEU A 75 7.32 12.77 -3.59
CA LEU A 75 8.40 13.77 -3.67
C LEU A 75 8.91 13.99 -5.10
N VAL A 76 9.04 12.92 -5.89
CA VAL A 76 9.48 13.01 -7.29
C VAL A 76 8.44 13.74 -8.15
N VAL A 77 7.15 13.49 -7.94
CA VAL A 77 6.07 14.19 -8.65
C VAL A 77 6.05 15.67 -8.29
N ASP A 78 6.18 15.99 -6.99
CA ASP A 78 6.18 17.37 -6.50
C ASP A 78 7.39 18.16 -7.07
N LEU A 79 8.56 17.53 -7.19
CA LEU A 79 9.75 18.15 -7.80
C LEU A 79 9.57 18.41 -9.30
N HIS A 80 9.02 17.44 -10.07
CA HIS A 80 8.76 17.66 -11.50
C HIS A 80 7.72 18.76 -11.74
N ALA A 81 6.67 18.82 -10.92
CA ALA A 81 5.64 19.85 -11.02
C ALA A 81 6.16 21.28 -10.74
N ASN A 82 7.24 21.41 -9.97
CA ASN A 82 7.88 22.70 -9.68
C ASN A 82 8.88 23.14 -10.75
N HIS A 83 9.48 22.20 -11.51
CA HIS A 83 10.42 22.50 -12.59
C HIS A 83 9.74 22.83 -13.94
N SER A 84 8.44 22.55 -14.07
CA SER A 84 7.65 22.85 -15.28
C SER A 84 6.87 24.17 -15.19
N ARG A 85 7.19 25.02 -14.20
CA ARG A 85 6.74 26.41 -14.09
C ARG A 85 7.89 27.35 -14.37
#